data_AF-A0A4U2ZEF6-F1
#
_entry.id   AF-A0A4U2ZEF6-F1
#
_cell.length_a   1.000
_cell.length_b   1.000
_cell.length_c   1.000
_cell.angle_alpha   90.00
_cell.angle_beta   90.00
_cell.angle_gamma   90.00
#
_symmetry.space_group_name_H-M   'P 1'
#
loop_
_entity.id
_entity.type
_entity.pdbx_description
1 polymer ?
#
loop_
_entity_poly.entity_id
_entity_poly.type
_entity_poly.pdbx_seq_one_letter_code
_entity_poly.pdbx_strand_id
1 'polypeptide(L)'
;MNLNKFQELSKRTMPLQGEPKNHIHKEHGITNYALGLIGECVEVLSAANDREAILKEIGDVSHYAFGLLTFLGEIYEPLANYTVEGTKESIINKIIILSGEISEQVKKFVFHRHELNSSKMILALKMLIQNLVALAGFYDSSLEQICKMNIDKLKLRYPDKFNVEDSKKRVDTVQ
;
A
#
# COMPACT_ATOMS: atom_id res chain seq x y z
N MET A 1 -10.92 2.25 12.42
CA MET A 1 -9.59 1.98 13.03
C MET A 1 -8.66 3.05 12.54
N ASN A 2 -7.88 3.72 13.39
CA ASN A 2 -6.99 4.78 12.88
C ASN A 2 -5.87 4.20 11.99
N LEU A 3 -5.34 5.01 11.09
CA LEU A 3 -4.39 4.57 10.07
C LEU A 3 -3.05 4.09 10.66
N ASN A 4 -2.61 4.65 11.78
CA ASN A 4 -1.40 4.17 12.45
C ASN A 4 -1.61 2.79 13.10
N LYS A 5 -2.82 2.47 13.58
CA LYS A 5 -3.13 1.08 13.99
C LYS A 5 -3.18 0.13 12.81
N PHE A 6 -3.64 0.59 11.64
CA PHE A 6 -3.55 -0.19 10.41
C PHE A 6 -2.10 -0.51 10.05
N GLN A 7 -1.22 0.49 10.06
CA GLN A 7 0.22 0.32 9.80
C GLN A 7 0.86 -0.71 10.72
N GLU A 8 0.52 -0.68 12.01
CA GLU A 8 1.03 -1.69 12.97
C GLU A 8 0.49 -3.09 12.70
N LEU A 9 -0.80 -3.22 12.37
CA LEU A 9 -1.41 -4.52 12.11
C LEU A 9 -0.97 -5.14 10.79
N SER A 10 -0.65 -4.33 9.77
CA SER A 10 -0.24 -4.82 8.45
C SER A 10 1.10 -5.58 8.51
N LYS A 11 1.96 -5.26 9.49
CA LYS A 11 3.21 -6.00 9.77
C LYS A 11 3.02 -7.50 9.84
N ARG A 12 1.85 -8.01 10.29
CA ARG A 12 1.60 -9.46 10.42
C ARG A 12 1.80 -10.26 9.12
N THR A 13 1.58 -9.64 7.96
CA THR A 13 1.73 -10.28 6.64
C THR A 13 2.93 -9.75 5.84
N MET A 14 3.69 -8.81 6.40
CA MET A 14 4.93 -8.34 5.79
C MET A 14 6.04 -9.41 5.87
N PRO A 15 6.96 -9.48 4.89
CA PRO A 15 8.20 -10.23 5.01
C PRO A 15 8.95 -9.83 6.29
N LEU A 16 9.36 -10.83 7.08
CA LEU A 16 10.00 -10.62 8.38
C LEU A 16 9.23 -9.68 9.32
N GLN A 17 7.90 -9.59 9.14
CA GLN A 17 7.02 -8.68 9.86
C GLN A 17 7.41 -7.20 9.77
N GLY A 18 8.06 -6.79 8.68
CA GLY A 18 8.53 -5.42 8.49
C GLY A 18 9.84 -5.11 9.21
N GLU A 19 10.49 -6.09 9.82
CA GLU A 19 11.77 -5.95 10.53
C GLU A 19 12.91 -6.64 9.76
N PRO A 20 13.51 -5.97 8.76
CA PRO A 20 14.61 -6.55 8.00
C PRO A 20 15.84 -6.74 8.89
N LYS A 21 16.44 -7.94 8.86
CA LYS A 21 17.61 -8.28 9.71
C LYS A 21 18.95 -7.75 9.19
N ASN A 22 18.99 -7.31 7.93
CA ASN A 22 20.18 -6.79 7.26
C ASN A 22 19.76 -5.99 6.02
N HIS A 23 20.74 -5.39 5.33
CA HIS A 23 20.51 -4.58 4.13
C HIS A 23 19.87 -5.37 2.99
N ILE A 24 20.25 -6.64 2.78
CA ILE A 24 19.67 -7.51 1.73
C ILE A 24 18.17 -7.72 1.98
N HIS A 25 17.78 -8.04 3.21
CA HIS A 25 16.37 -8.19 3.56
C HIS A 25 15.58 -6.89 3.39
N LYS A 26 16.21 -5.73 3.67
CA LYS A 26 15.58 -4.42 3.44
C LYS A 26 15.38 -4.15 1.96
N GLU A 27 16.40 -4.37 1.12
CA GLU A 27 16.31 -4.25 -0.33
C GLU A 27 15.20 -5.15 -0.89
N HIS A 28 15.19 -6.44 -0.54
CA HIS A 28 14.16 -7.38 -0.96
C HIS A 28 12.76 -6.98 -0.49
N GLY A 29 12.62 -6.54 0.76
CA GLY A 29 11.33 -6.10 1.31
C GLY A 29 10.76 -4.89 0.58
N ILE A 30 11.59 -3.86 0.37
CA ILE A 30 11.21 -2.65 -0.36
C ILE A 30 10.89 -2.98 -1.83
N THR A 31 11.70 -3.79 -2.50
CA THR A 31 11.44 -4.22 -3.89
C THR A 31 10.14 -4.99 -4.00
N ASN A 32 9.91 -5.99 -3.15
CA ASN A 32 8.67 -6.76 -3.14
C ASN A 32 7.45 -5.84 -2.98
N TYR A 33 7.50 -4.94 -2.00
CA TYR A 33 6.37 -4.05 -1.73
C TYR A 33 6.13 -3.01 -2.81
N ALA A 34 7.18 -2.49 -3.45
CA ALA A 34 7.03 -1.57 -4.57
C ALA A 34 6.42 -2.25 -5.81
N LEU A 35 6.82 -3.50 -6.10
CA LEU A 35 6.22 -4.28 -7.18
C LEU A 35 4.73 -4.56 -6.91
N GLY A 36 4.41 -4.98 -5.69
CA GLY A 36 3.02 -5.17 -5.26
C GLY A 36 2.20 -3.88 -5.38
N LEU A 37 2.71 -2.77 -4.87
CA LEU A 37 2.04 -1.46 -4.91
C LEU A 37 1.62 -1.06 -6.34
N ILE A 38 2.52 -1.19 -7.32
CA ILE A 38 2.22 -0.84 -8.71
C ILE A 38 1.11 -1.72 -9.27
N GLY A 39 1.17 -3.04 -9.01
CA GLY A 39 0.15 -3.98 -9.46
C GLY A 39 -1.23 -3.59 -8.95
N GLU A 40 -1.37 -3.42 -7.63
CA GLU A 40 -2.65 -3.07 -7.01
C GLU A 40 -3.16 -1.68 -7.46
N CYS A 41 -2.27 -0.72 -7.70
CA CYS A 41 -2.67 0.59 -8.23
C CYS A 41 -3.32 0.50 -9.63
N VAL A 42 -2.90 -0.46 -10.45
CA VAL A 42 -3.52 -0.71 -11.77
C VAL A 42 -4.85 -1.47 -11.63
N GLU A 43 -4.97 -2.34 -10.62
CA GLU A 43 -6.25 -3.00 -10.30
C GLU A 43 -7.32 -1.98 -9.87
N VAL A 44 -6.95 -0.93 -9.12
CA VAL A 44 -7.86 0.19 -8.77
C VAL A 44 -8.47 0.84 -10.02
N LEU A 45 -7.69 1.03 -11.09
CA LEU A 45 -8.20 1.57 -12.36
C LEU A 45 -9.22 0.61 -12.99
N SER A 46 -8.92 -0.69 -12.97
CA SER A 46 -9.77 -1.73 -13.56
C SER A 46 -11.09 -1.91 -12.78
N ALA A 47 -11.05 -1.69 -11.47
CA ALA A 47 -12.19 -1.81 -10.56
C ALA A 47 -13.07 -0.54 -10.49
N ALA A 48 -12.76 0.53 -11.22
CA ALA A 48 -13.35 1.86 -11.03
C ALA A 48 -14.89 1.94 -11.12
N ASN A 49 -15.54 0.97 -11.75
CA ASN A 49 -16.99 0.93 -11.94
C ASN A 49 -17.71 -0.04 -11.00
N ASP A 50 -16.98 -0.76 -10.14
CA ASP A 50 -17.53 -1.67 -9.14
C ASP A 50 -17.08 -1.21 -7.75
N ARG A 51 -18.06 -0.85 -6.91
CA ARG A 51 -17.79 -0.33 -5.57
C ARG A 51 -17.11 -1.38 -4.68
N GLU A 52 -17.54 -2.63 -4.71
CA GLU A 52 -16.94 -3.65 -3.83
C GLU A 52 -15.51 -3.96 -4.27
N ALA A 53 -15.31 -4.13 -5.58
CA ALA A 53 -14.00 -4.39 -6.15
C ALA A 53 -13.03 -3.25 -5.85
N ILE A 54 -13.41 -1.98 -6.06
CA ILE A 54 -12.47 -0.88 -5.84
C ILE A 54 -12.12 -0.70 -4.35
N LEU A 55 -13.07 -0.92 -3.44
CA LEU A 55 -12.77 -0.84 -2.01
C LEU A 55 -11.77 -1.93 -1.59
N LYS A 56 -11.88 -3.14 -2.17
CA LYS A 56 -10.87 -4.19 -2.01
C LYS A 56 -9.50 -3.72 -2.49
N GLU A 57 -9.40 -3.17 -3.71
CA GLU A 57 -8.11 -2.75 -4.28
C GLU A 57 -7.51 -1.54 -3.57
N ILE A 58 -8.31 -0.57 -3.12
CA ILE A 58 -7.81 0.52 -2.26
C ILE A 58 -7.20 -0.05 -0.97
N GLY A 59 -7.79 -1.10 -0.41
CA GLY A 59 -7.25 -1.80 0.75
C GLY A 59 -5.90 -2.47 0.46
N ASP A 60 -5.76 -3.11 -0.70
CA ASP A 60 -4.52 -3.76 -1.11
C ASP A 60 -3.41 -2.75 -1.43
N VAL A 61 -3.72 -1.65 -2.13
CA VAL A 61 -2.79 -0.51 -2.29
C VAL A 61 -2.35 0.04 -0.93
N SER A 62 -3.29 0.19 0.01
CA SER A 62 -2.97 0.65 1.37
C SER A 62 -2.00 -0.29 2.08
N HIS A 63 -2.19 -1.62 1.96
CA HIS A 63 -1.29 -2.59 2.56
C HIS A 63 0.17 -2.37 2.12
N TYR A 64 0.40 -2.21 0.82
CA TYR A 64 1.73 -2.00 0.28
C TYR A 64 2.28 -0.60 0.60
N ALA A 65 1.47 0.46 0.51
CA ALA A 65 1.91 1.83 0.80
C ALA A 65 2.36 1.99 2.27
N PHE A 66 1.56 1.52 3.22
CA PHE A 66 1.91 1.57 4.65
C PHE A 66 3.05 0.60 5.00
N GLY A 67 3.17 -0.53 4.30
CA GLY A 67 4.32 -1.42 4.45
C GLY A 67 5.63 -0.78 3.99
N LEU A 68 5.60 0.00 2.90
CA LEU A 68 6.79 0.76 2.47
C LEU A 68 7.17 1.83 3.49
N LEU A 69 6.22 2.58 4.06
CA LEU A 69 6.51 3.50 5.17
C LEU A 69 7.18 2.77 6.34
N THR A 70 6.69 1.57 6.68
CA THR A 70 7.29 0.73 7.72
C THR A 70 8.73 0.33 7.40
N PHE A 71 9.05 -0.11 6.17
CA PHE A 71 10.43 -0.41 5.77
C PHE A 71 11.35 0.82 5.75
N LEU A 72 10.78 2.01 5.56
CA LEU A 72 11.49 3.28 5.63
C LEU A 72 11.67 3.79 7.07
N GLY A 73 11.06 3.13 8.07
CA GLY A 73 11.08 3.56 9.46
C GLY A 73 10.20 4.78 9.74
N GLU A 74 9.22 5.04 8.86
CA GLU A 74 8.35 6.21 8.91
C GLU A 74 6.97 5.83 9.46
N ILE A 75 6.48 6.59 10.44
CA ILE A 75 5.09 6.51 10.90
C ILE A 75 4.24 7.42 10.02
N TYR A 76 3.07 6.95 9.61
CA TYR A 76 2.20 7.76 8.76
C TYR A 76 1.68 9.01 9.48
N GLU A 77 1.81 10.13 8.78
CA GLU A 77 1.17 11.41 9.09
C GLU A 77 0.72 12.08 7.78
N PRO A 78 -0.47 12.71 7.73
CA PRO A 78 -0.94 13.41 6.54
C PRO A 78 -0.11 14.68 6.27
N LEU A 79 0.07 15.03 5.00
CA LEU A 79 0.73 16.28 4.63
C LEU A 79 -0.26 17.45 4.81
N ALA A 80 0.09 18.41 5.67
CA ALA A 80 -0.74 19.57 5.95
C ALA A 80 -1.02 20.45 4.72
N ASN A 81 -0.06 20.54 3.79
CA ASN A 81 -0.12 21.42 2.62
C ASN A 81 -0.40 20.66 1.32
N TYR A 82 -1.07 19.49 1.41
CA TYR A 82 -1.44 18.70 0.24
C TYR A 82 -2.95 18.48 0.21
N THR A 83 -3.63 19.20 -0.67
CA THR A 83 -5.06 19.04 -0.93
C THR A 83 -5.26 18.18 -2.18
N VAL A 84 -6.17 17.22 -2.09
CA VAL A 84 -6.53 16.38 -3.24
C VAL A 84 -7.80 16.95 -3.86
N GLU A 85 -7.65 17.43 -5.09
CA GLU A 85 -8.75 17.94 -5.91
C GLU A 85 -8.79 17.20 -7.25
N GLY A 86 -9.98 17.20 -7.87
CA GLY A 86 -10.20 16.66 -9.20
C GLY A 86 -11.30 15.60 -9.24
N THR A 87 -11.50 15.04 -10.43
CA THR A 87 -12.42 13.93 -10.65
C THR A 87 -11.85 12.63 -10.11
N LYS A 88 -12.73 11.64 -9.92
CA LYS A 88 -12.37 10.25 -9.59
C LYS A 88 -11.26 9.70 -10.50
N GLU A 89 -11.39 9.90 -11.82
CA GLU A 89 -10.40 9.47 -12.81
C GLU A 89 -9.05 10.18 -12.63
N SER A 90 -9.05 11.50 -12.40
CA SER A 90 -7.83 12.26 -12.15
C SER A 90 -7.08 11.76 -10.92
N ILE A 91 -7.82 11.42 -9.85
CA ILE A 91 -7.23 10.88 -8.61
C ILE A 91 -6.63 9.49 -8.84
N ILE A 92 -7.32 8.61 -9.57
CA ILE A 92 -6.78 7.29 -9.95
C ILE A 92 -5.49 7.44 -10.76
N ASN A 93 -5.48 8.34 -11.75
CA ASN A 93 -4.28 8.62 -12.54
C ASN A 93 -3.12 9.12 -11.68
N LYS A 94 -3.39 10.00 -10.70
CA LYS A 94 -2.38 10.46 -9.73
C LYS A 94 -1.81 9.31 -8.90
N ILE A 95 -2.65 8.38 -8.43
CA ILE A 95 -2.21 7.20 -7.66
C ILE A 95 -1.24 6.34 -8.49
N ILE A 96 -1.54 6.09 -9.77
CA ILE A 96 -0.69 5.32 -10.69
C ILE A 96 0.65 6.04 -10.95
N ILE A 97 0.61 7.36 -11.19
CA ILE A 97 1.82 8.16 -11.39
C ILE A 97 2.72 8.09 -10.15
N LEU A 98 2.13 8.22 -8.96
CA LEU A 98 2.88 8.17 -7.69
C LEU A 98 3.48 6.79 -7.43
N SER A 99 2.79 5.68 -7.75
CA SER A 99 3.38 4.34 -7.65
C SER A 99 4.53 4.14 -8.63
N GLY A 100 4.46 4.73 -9.81
CA GLY A 100 5.57 4.76 -10.77
C GLY A 100 6.81 5.50 -10.23
N GLU A 101 6.62 6.68 -9.62
CA GLU A 101 7.70 7.42 -8.97
C GLU A 101 8.33 6.64 -7.82
N ILE A 102 7.53 5.99 -6.97
CA ILE A 102 8.02 5.12 -5.88
C ILE A 102 8.87 3.98 -6.46
N SER A 103 8.39 3.32 -7.51
CA SER A 103 9.13 2.25 -8.20
C SER A 103 10.45 2.73 -8.77
N GLU A 104 10.47 3.92 -9.38
CA GLU A 104 11.69 4.51 -9.92
C GLU A 104 12.74 4.75 -8.84
N GLN A 105 12.32 5.22 -7.65
CA GLN A 105 13.23 5.38 -6.51
C GLN A 105 13.79 4.04 -6.03
N VAL A 106 12.95 3.01 -5.93
CA VAL A 106 13.39 1.67 -5.56
C VAL A 106 14.36 1.09 -6.58
N LYS A 107 14.09 1.25 -7.87
CA LYS A 107 14.97 0.80 -8.94
C LYS A 107 16.34 1.47 -8.86
N LYS A 108 16.38 2.79 -8.69
CA LYS A 108 17.63 3.55 -8.52
C LYS A 108 18.43 3.09 -7.30
N PHE A 109 17.76 2.89 -6.18
CA PHE A 109 18.40 2.41 -4.95
C PHE A 109 18.95 0.99 -5.10
N VAL A 110 18.09 0.02 -5.43
CA VAL A 110 18.43 -1.41 -5.38
C VAL A 110 19.28 -1.85 -6.57
N PHE A 111 18.94 -1.42 -7.78
CA PHE A 111 19.56 -1.95 -9.00
C PHE A 111 20.64 -1.03 -9.58
N HIS A 112 20.54 0.29 -9.38
CA HIS A 112 21.57 1.22 -9.83
C HIS A 112 22.55 1.62 -8.72
N ARG A 113 22.33 1.15 -7.49
CA ARG A 113 23.20 1.40 -6.31
C ARG A 113 23.37 2.88 -5.98
N HIS A 114 22.36 3.69 -6.26
CA HIS A 114 22.29 5.07 -5.77
C HIS A 114 21.92 5.08 -4.28
N GLU A 115 22.18 6.19 -3.59
CA GLU A 115 21.61 6.40 -2.26
C GLU A 115 20.08 6.44 -2.32
N LEU A 116 19.42 5.87 -1.30
CA LEU A 116 17.98 5.90 -1.20
C LEU A 116 17.51 7.33 -0.90
N ASN A 117 16.77 7.91 -1.83
CA ASN A 117 16.09 9.19 -1.59
C ASN A 117 14.81 8.98 -0.78
N SER A 118 14.99 8.68 0.52
CA SER A 118 13.89 8.39 1.45
C SER A 118 12.90 9.54 1.51
N SER A 119 13.35 10.79 1.51
CA SER A 119 12.46 11.96 1.56
C SER A 119 11.52 12.02 0.36
N LYS A 120 12.02 11.77 -0.85
CA LYS A 120 11.18 11.74 -2.06
C LYS A 120 10.19 10.56 -2.02
N MET A 121 10.65 9.39 -1.58
CA MET A 121 9.82 8.19 -1.49
C MET A 121 8.70 8.35 -0.44
N ILE A 122 9.02 8.87 0.75
CA ILE A 122 8.06 9.18 1.82
C ILE A 122 7.03 10.20 1.35
N LEU A 123 7.48 11.28 0.68
CA LEU A 123 6.57 12.28 0.14
C LEU A 123 5.57 11.67 -0.85
N ALA A 124 6.05 10.87 -1.80
CA ALA A 124 5.20 10.20 -2.79
C ALA A 124 4.21 9.22 -2.12
N LEU A 125 4.64 8.46 -1.11
CA LEU A 125 3.78 7.57 -0.33
C LEU A 125 2.69 8.33 0.42
N LYS A 126 3.03 9.44 1.10
CA LYS A 126 2.04 10.25 1.84
C LYS A 126 1.03 10.90 0.90
N MET A 127 1.49 11.43 -0.25
CA MET A 127 0.60 11.93 -1.31
C MET A 127 -0.32 10.83 -1.85
N LEU A 128 0.22 9.63 -2.10
CA LEU A 128 -0.56 8.48 -2.59
C LEU A 128 -1.65 8.11 -1.58
N ILE A 129 -1.30 7.99 -0.29
CA ILE A 129 -2.26 7.67 0.77
C ILE A 129 -3.36 8.75 0.87
N GLN A 130 -3.03 10.04 0.77
CA GLN A 130 -4.05 11.10 0.76
C GLN A 130 -4.97 11.04 -0.48
N ASN A 131 -4.44 10.62 -1.64
CA ASN A 131 -5.30 10.35 -2.81
C ASN A 131 -6.23 9.14 -2.57
N LEU A 132 -5.78 8.11 -1.83
CA LEU A 132 -6.67 7.00 -1.43
C LEU A 132 -7.76 7.46 -0.47
N VAL A 133 -7.46 8.37 0.48
CA VAL A 133 -8.46 8.97 1.37
C VAL A 133 -9.53 9.70 0.54
N ALA A 134 -9.11 10.54 -0.41
CA ALA A 134 -10.04 11.24 -1.28
C ALA A 134 -10.85 10.28 -2.16
N LEU A 135 -10.20 9.27 -2.75
CA LEU A 135 -10.84 8.26 -3.58
C LEU A 135 -11.90 7.47 -2.81
N ALA A 136 -11.60 7.04 -1.58
CA ALA A 136 -12.55 6.36 -0.72
C ALA A 136 -13.84 7.18 -0.52
N GLY A 137 -13.71 8.51 -0.37
CA GLY A 137 -14.82 9.44 -0.24
C GLY A 137 -15.77 9.44 -1.45
N PHE A 138 -15.27 9.24 -2.68
CA PHE A 138 -16.12 9.09 -3.87
C PHE A 138 -16.98 7.82 -3.87
N TYR A 139 -16.70 6.87 -2.98
CA TYR A 139 -17.44 5.62 -2.82
C TYR A 139 -18.13 5.52 -1.45
N ASP A 140 -18.42 6.65 -0.81
CA ASP A 140 -19.09 6.73 0.48
C ASP A 140 -18.41 5.86 1.55
N SER A 141 -17.07 5.89 1.58
CA SER A 141 -16.26 5.16 2.56
C SER A 141 -15.12 6.04 3.06
N SER A 142 -14.59 5.70 4.23
CA SER A 142 -13.30 6.21 4.72
C SER A 142 -12.18 5.22 4.45
N LEU A 143 -10.94 5.72 4.39
CA LEU A 143 -9.77 4.85 4.29
C LEU A 143 -9.64 3.96 5.53
N GLU A 144 -10.02 4.46 6.71
CA GLU A 144 -10.04 3.72 7.97
C GLU A 144 -10.98 2.50 7.95
N GLN A 145 -12.13 2.60 7.28
CA GLN A 145 -13.05 1.49 7.07
C GLN A 145 -12.45 0.46 6.11
N ILE A 146 -11.90 0.92 4.99
CA ILE A 146 -11.27 0.05 3.99
C ILE A 146 -10.07 -0.70 4.57
N CYS A 147 -9.20 0.00 5.30
CA CYS A 147 -8.08 -0.57 6.03
C CYS A 147 -8.51 -1.63 7.04
N LYS A 148 -9.65 -1.43 7.72
CA LYS A 148 -10.22 -2.46 8.60
C LYS A 148 -10.66 -3.70 7.82
N MET A 149 -11.39 -3.52 6.71
CA MET A 149 -11.80 -4.63 5.84
C MET A 149 -10.60 -5.40 5.31
N ASN A 150 -9.52 -4.70 4.91
CA ASN A 150 -8.29 -5.33 4.45
C ASN A 150 -7.64 -6.19 5.54
N ILE A 151 -7.55 -5.71 6.79
CA ILE A 151 -7.01 -6.50 7.90
C ILE A 151 -7.88 -7.73 8.18
N ASP A 152 -9.21 -7.58 8.15
CA ASP A 152 -10.13 -8.70 8.38
C ASP A 152 -9.97 -9.77 7.28
N LYS A 153 -9.87 -9.36 6.01
CA LYS A 153 -9.54 -10.23 4.86
C LYS A 153 -8.20 -10.95 5.04
N LEU A 154 -7.14 -10.21 5.39
CA LEU A 154 -5.80 -10.77 5.57
C LEU A 154 -5.72 -11.72 6.79
N LYS A 155 -6.52 -11.50 7.83
CA LYS A 155 -6.65 -12.45 8.96
C LYS A 155 -7.35 -13.74 8.55
N LEU A 156 -8.36 -13.66 7.69
CA LEU A 156 -9.02 -14.84 7.14
C LEU A 156 -8.05 -15.63 6.26
N ARG A 157 -7.33 -14.95 5.37
CA ARG A 157 -6.35 -15.58 4.48
C ARG A 157 -5.16 -16.14 5.24
N TYR A 158 -4.64 -15.40 6.22
CA TYR A 158 -3.44 -15.72 6.99
C TYR A 158 -3.74 -15.69 8.50
N PRO A 159 -4.39 -16.73 9.06
CA PRO A 159 -4.79 -16.76 10.47
C PRO A 159 -3.66 -16.50 11.45
N ASP A 160 -2.49 -17.11 11.19
CA ASP A 160 -1.28 -16.90 11.98
C ASP A 160 -0.49 -15.69 11.44
N LYS A 161 0.23 -15.91 10.34
CA LYS A 161 1.08 -14.94 9.63
C LYS A 161 1.14 -15.33 8.15
N PHE A 162 1.72 -14.47 7.33
CA PHE A 162 1.96 -14.81 5.93
C PHE A 162 2.73 -16.13 5.80
N ASN A 163 2.21 -17.02 4.96
CA ASN A 163 2.92 -18.21 4.50
C ASN A 163 2.51 -18.51 3.05
N VAL A 164 3.38 -19.22 2.34
CA VAL A 164 3.24 -19.48 0.90
C VAL A 164 2.03 -20.35 0.59
N GLU A 165 1.71 -21.32 1.46
CA GLU A 165 0.60 -22.25 1.23
C GLU A 165 -0.75 -21.54 1.28
N ASP A 166 -0.96 -20.68 2.28
CA ASP A 166 -2.19 -19.89 2.39
C ASP A 166 -2.29 -18.82 1.29
N SER A 167 -1.15 -18.29 0.84
CA SER A 167 -1.09 -17.37 -0.30
C SER A 167 -1.60 -18.01 -1.60
N LYS A 168 -1.36 -19.32 -1.78
CA LYS A 168 -1.88 -20.11 -2.92
C LYS A 168 -3.34 -20.54 -2.70
N LYS A 169 -3.69 -21.00 -1.50
CA LYS A 169 -5.04 -21.49 -1.18
C LYS A 169 -6.11 -20.42 -1.29
N ARG A 170 -5.79 -19.17 -0.91
CA ARG A 170 -6.69 -18.00 -0.94
C ARG A 170 -8.10 -18.31 -0.41
N VAL A 171 -8.17 -18.83 0.81
CA VAL A 171 -9.45 -19.20 1.46
C VAL A 171 -10.44 -18.04 1.60
N ASP A 172 -9.96 -16.80 1.55
CA ASP A 172 -10.79 -15.60 1.57
C ASP A 172 -11.49 -15.30 0.23
N THR A 173 -11.15 -16.01 -0.85
CA THR A 173 -11.80 -15.88 -2.17
C THR A 173 -12.68 -17.07 -2.53
N VAL A 174 -12.73 -18.10 -1.68
CA VAL A 174 -13.60 -19.26 -1.88
C VAL A 174 -14.98 -18.93 -1.28
N GLN A 175 -15.93 -18.62 -2.16
CA GLN A 175 -17.37 -18.61 -1.85
C GLN A 175 -17.97 -19.99 -2.06
#